data_AF-A0A496WGU1-F1
#
_entry.id   AF-A0A496WGU1-F1
#
_cell.length_a   1.000
_cell.length_b   1.000
_cell.length_c   1.000
_cell.angle_alpha   90.00
_cell.angle_beta   90.00
_cell.angle_gamma   90.00
#
_symmetry.space_group_name_H-M   'P 1'
#
loop_
_entity.id
_entity.type
_entity.pdbx_description
1 polymer ?
#
loop_
_entity_poly.entity_id
_entity_poly.type
_entity_poly.pdbx_seq_one_letter_code
_entity_poly.pdbx_strand_id
1 'polypeptide(L)' 'IRHDGGVVDSPGMYLLGTTLLRRRKSSFIHGAEDDARDLSRHLSSYLDDCEA' A
#
# COMPACT_ATOMS: atom_id res chain seq x y z
N ILE A 1 -4.27 13.07 0.82
CA ILE A 1 -4.28 12.13 -0.33
C ILE A 1 -5.42 11.16 -0.07
N ARG A 2 -6.32 10.93 -1.04
CA ARG A 2 -7.39 9.92 -0.88
C ARG A 2 -6.79 8.54 -1.17
N HIS A 3 -6.95 7.60 -0.24
CA HIS A 3 -6.45 6.24 -0.36
C HIS A 3 -7.27 5.29 0.50
N ASP A 4 -7.29 4.01 0.14
CA ASP A 4 -7.76 2.93 1.01
C ASP A 4 -6.57 2.06 1.41
N GLY A 5 -6.16 2.15 2.67
CA GLY A 5 -5.09 1.29 3.17
C GLY A 5 -3.73 1.48 2.51
N GLY A 6 -3.50 2.62 1.82
CA GLY A 6 -2.31 2.89 1.01
C GLY A 6 -2.48 2.65 -0.50
N VAL A 7 -3.62 2.14 -0.96
CA VAL A 7 -3.96 2.10 -2.39
C VAL A 7 -4.61 3.42 -2.78
N VAL A 8 -4.04 4.12 -3.76
CA VAL A 8 -4.55 5.42 -4.24
C VAL A 8 -5.46 5.16 -5.45
N ASP A 9 -6.42 6.06 -5.70
CA ASP A 9 -7.34 5.92 -6.85
C ASP A 9 -6.65 5.97 -8.22
N SER A 10 -5.40 6.47 -8.27
CA SER A 10 -4.59 6.44 -9.48
C SER A 10 -4.00 5.03 -9.65
N PRO A 11 -4.29 4.31 -10.75
CA PRO A 11 -3.79 2.95 -10.95
C PRO A 11 -2.26 2.87 -10.83
N GLY A 12 -1.77 1.84 -10.15
CA GLY A 12 -0.33 1.64 -9.90
C GLY A 12 0.31 2.59 -8.88
N MET A 13 -0.44 3.54 -8.29
CA MET A 13 0.08 4.45 -7.26
C MET A 13 -0.24 3.92 -5.85
N TYR A 14 0.80 3.91 -5.00
CA TYR A 14 0.72 3.45 -3.62
C TYR A 14 1.32 4.48 -2.66
N LEU A 15 0.76 4.54 -1.45
CA LEU A 15 1.16 5.42 -0.36
C LEU A 15 1.60 4.58 0.84
N LEU A 16 2.68 4.98 1.50
CA LEU A 16 3.24 4.29 2.67
C LEU A 16 3.76 5.30 3.68
N GLY A 17 3.80 4.91 4.95
CA GLY A 17 4.43 5.72 6.02
C GLY A 17 3.56 6.86 6.56
N THR A 18 2.28 6.95 6.17
CA THR A 18 1.37 7.98 6.70
C THR A 18 0.66 7.51 7.97
N THR A 19 0.27 8.49 8.79
CA THR A 19 -0.63 8.23 9.93
C THR A 19 -1.98 7.73 9.41
N LEU A 20 -2.56 6.73 10.10
CA LEU A 20 -3.83 6.11 9.72
C LEU A 20 -3.86 5.48 8.32
N LEU A 21 -2.70 5.04 7.81
CA LEU A 21 -2.63 4.33 6.52
C LEU A 21 -3.45 3.04 6.56
N ARG A 22 -3.01 2.07 7.38
CA ARG A 22 -3.63 0.74 7.50
C ARG A 22 -3.62 0.25 8.95
N ARG A 23 -2.57 0.59 9.68
CA ARG A 23 -2.33 0.22 11.09
C ARG A 23 -1.92 1.46 11.88
N ARG A 24 -2.15 1.47 13.20
CA ARG A 24 -1.69 2.57 14.07
C ARG A 24 -0.17 2.80 14.00
N LYS A 25 0.59 1.73 13.71
CA LYS A 25 2.06 1.78 13.62
C LYS A 25 2.59 2.13 12.22
N SER A 26 1.72 2.33 11.22
CA SER A 26 2.11 2.56 9.81
C SER A 26 3.06 3.73 9.57
N SER A 27 3.02 4.77 10.42
CA SER A 27 3.91 5.92 10.33
C SER A 27 5.28 5.71 10.96
N PHE A 28 5.50 4.60 11.65
CA PHE A 28 6.80 4.25 12.23
C PHE A 28 7.54 3.29 11.30
N ILE A 29 8.86 3.41 11.26
CA ILE A 29 9.72 2.53 10.43
C ILE A 29 9.43 1.05 10.71
N HIS A 30 9.27 0.66 11.99
CA HIS A 30 8.96 -0.73 12.34
C HIS A 30 7.55 -1.16 11.89
N GLY A 31 6.57 -0.27 11.83
CA GLY A 31 5.24 -0.63 11.34
C GLY A 31 5.11 -0.60 9.81
N ALA A 32 6.02 0.09 9.13
CA ALA A 32 6.03 0.22 7.68
C ALA A 32 6.31 -1.09 6.94
N GLU A 33 7.00 -2.05 7.58
CA GLU A 33 7.32 -3.35 6.95
C GLU A 33 6.06 -4.18 6.63
N ASP A 34 5.08 -4.17 7.54
CA ASP A 34 3.83 -4.90 7.35
C ASP A 34 2.99 -4.27 6.22
N ASP A 35 2.99 -2.94 6.14
CA ASP A 35 2.30 -2.23 5.07
C ASP A 35 2.99 -2.44 3.72
N ALA A 36 4.33 -2.41 3.69
CA ALA A 36 5.09 -2.70 2.48
C ALA A 36 4.76 -4.10 1.95
N ARG A 37 4.69 -5.11 2.81
CA ARG A 37 4.34 -6.48 2.42
C ARG A 37 2.93 -6.58 1.82
N ASP A 38 1.97 -5.88 2.40
CA ASP A 38 0.59 -5.89 1.90
C ASP A 38 0.46 -5.15 0.56
N LEU A 39 1.06 -3.97 0.44
CA LEU A 39 1.01 -3.17 -0.78
C LEU A 39 1.79 -3.84 -1.92
N SER A 40 2.93 -4.47 -1.64
CA SER A 40 3.66 -5.25 -2.64
C SER A 40 2.84 -6.43 -3.15
N ARG A 41 2.11 -7.15 -2.26
CA ARG A 41 1.22 -8.24 -2.70
C ARG A 41 0.10 -7.72 -3.61
N HIS A 42 -0.51 -6.59 -3.25
CA HIS A 42 -1.53 -5.96 -4.08
C HIS A 42 -0.98 -5.52 -5.44
N LEU A 43 0.22 -4.92 -5.45
CA LEU A 43 0.90 -4.52 -6.68
C LEU A 43 1.21 -5.72 -7.59
N SER A 44 1.73 -6.83 -7.04
CA SER A 44 1.99 -8.03 -7.84
C SER A 44 0.70 -8.57 -8.49
N SER A 45 -0.39 -8.69 -7.73
CA SER A 45 -1.68 -9.12 -8.30
C SER A 45 -2.16 -8.19 -9.42
N TYR A 46 -2.03 -6.87 -9.23
CA TYR A 46 -2.41 -5.90 -10.25
C TYR A 46 -1.58 -6.03 -11.54
N LEU A 47 -0.28 -6.34 -11.41
CA LEU A 47 0.59 -6.54 -12.57
C LEU A 47 0.29 -7.87 -13.28
N ASP A 48 0.08 -8.94 -12.53
CA ASP A 48 -0.29 -10.25 -13.10
C ASP A 48 -1.61 -10.16 -13.88
N ASP A 49 -2.59 -9.43 -13.36
CA ASP A 49 -3.88 -9.19 -14.03
C ASP A 49 -3.74 -8.30 -15.28
N CYS A 50 -2.70 -7.46 -15.36
CA CYS A 50 -2.41 -6.65 -16.53
C CYS A 50 -1.68 -7.42 -17.64
N GLU A 51 -1.02 -8.54 -17.32
CA GLU A 51 -0.35 -9.41 -18.31
C GLU A 51 -1.29 -10.47 -18.93
N ALA A 52 -2.52 -10.60 -18.42
CA ALA A 52 -3.56 -11.51 -18.91
C ALA A 52 -4.48 -10.88 -19.98
#